data_AF-A0A257SIX9-F1
#
_entry.id   AF-A0A257SIX9-F1
#
_cell.length_a   1.000
_cell.length_b   1.000
_cell.length_c   1.000
_cell.angle_alpha   90.00
_cell.angle_beta   90.00
_cell.angle_gamma   90.00
#
_symmetry.space_group_name_H-M   'P 1'
#
loop_
_entity.id
_entity.type
_entity.pdbx_description
1 polymer ?
#
loop_
_entity_poly.entity_id
_entity_poly.type
_entity_poly.pdbx_seq_one_letter_code
_entity_poly.pdbx_strand_id
1 'polypeptide(L)' 'ADAEAETLRRIAAALPEGQAATYLLGLKYLEALPKLAEGKGSTLFLPSEAVGMLSAVGGLRQMLQKPSSSTEK' A
#
# COMPACT_ATOMS: atom_id res chain seq x y z
N ALA A 1 -2.46 31.25 -12.21
CA ALA A 1 -2.93 30.12 -13.03
C ALA A 1 -1.99 29.85 -14.22
N ASP A 2 -1.45 30.90 -14.87
CA ASP A 2 -0.64 30.73 -16.09
C ASP A 2 0.69 29.98 -15.90
N ALA A 3 1.39 30.19 -14.78
CA ALA A 3 2.66 29.52 -14.50
C ALA A 3 2.52 27.99 -14.35
N GLU A 4 1.41 27.53 -13.78
CA GLU A 4 1.12 26.11 -13.62
C GLU A 4 0.75 25.47 -14.97
N ALA A 5 -0.07 26.16 -15.76
CA ALA A 5 -0.41 25.74 -17.11
C ALA A 5 0.82 25.66 -18.02
N GLU A 6 1.76 26.59 -17.90
CA GLU A 6 3.01 26.59 -18.65
C GLU A 6 3.92 25.42 -18.22
N THR A 7 4.03 25.16 -16.92
CA THR A 7 4.78 24.03 -16.39
C THR A 7 4.22 22.71 -16.92
N LEU A 8 2.90 22.56 -16.92
CA LEU A 8 2.22 21.37 -17.43
C LEU A 8 2.47 21.16 -18.92
N ARG A 9 2.42 22.23 -19.72
CA ARG A 9 2.74 22.20 -21.16
C ARG A 9 4.17 21.77 -21.41
N ARG A 10 5.14 22.29 -20.64
CA ARG A 10 6.56 21.92 -20.77
C ARG A 10 6.78 20.44 -20.45
N ILE A 11 6.13 19.92 -19.41
CA ILE A 11 6.22 18.49 -19.04
C ILE A 11 5.56 17.63 -20.13
N ALA A 12 4.38 18.01 -20.61
CA ALA A 12 3.69 17.28 -21.67
C ALA A 12 4.48 17.24 -22.98
N ALA A 13 5.18 18.33 -23.32
CA ALA A 13 6.04 18.39 -24.51
C ALA A 13 7.34 17.57 -24.38
N ALA A 14 7.81 17.31 -23.16
CA ALA A 14 9.01 16.52 -22.91
C ALA A 14 8.75 15.01 -22.84
N LEU A 15 7.48 14.59 -22.81
CA LEU A 15 7.06 13.20 -22.71
C LEU A 15 6.52 12.70 -24.06
N PRO A 16 6.58 11.38 -24.33
CA PRO A 16 5.90 10.81 -25.47
C PRO A 16 4.38 11.08 -25.42
N GLU A 17 3.75 11.20 -26.59
CA GLU A 17 2.32 11.50 -26.68
C GLU A 17 1.48 10.51 -25.87
N GLY A 18 0.47 11.05 -25.17
CA GLY A 18 -0.44 10.26 -24.34
C GLY A 18 0.11 9.86 -22.97
N GLN A 19 1.38 10.12 -22.64
CA GLN A 19 1.98 9.67 -21.37
C GLN A 19 1.94 10.71 -20.25
N ALA A 20 1.68 11.99 -20.57
CA ALA A 20 1.70 13.09 -19.60
C ALA A 20 0.74 12.87 -18.41
N ALA A 21 -0.48 12.38 -18.68
CA ALA A 21 -1.47 12.10 -17.64
C ALA A 21 -0.99 11.01 -16.66
N THR A 22 -0.43 9.91 -17.19
CA THR A 22 0.11 8.80 -16.39
C THR A 22 1.30 9.24 -15.55
N TYR A 23 2.20 10.05 -16.12
CA TYR A 23 3.36 10.59 -15.40
C TYR A 23 2.93 11.49 -14.23
N LEU A 24 2.00 12.43 -14.47
CA LEU A 24 1.52 13.35 -13.44
C LEU A 24 0.76 12.62 -12.33
N LEU A 25 -0.02 11.59 -12.69
CA LEU A 25 -0.68 10.73 -11.70
C LEU A 25 0.35 10.02 -10.81
N GLY A 26 1.41 9.46 -11.41
CA GLY A 26 2.52 8.85 -10.68
C GLY A 26 3.21 9.85 -9.75
N LEU A 27 3.53 11.04 -10.25
CA LEU A 27 4.15 12.10 -9.45
C LEU A 27 3.29 12.49 -8.24
N LYS A 28 1.98 12.68 -8.43
CA LYS A 28 1.04 12.98 -7.34
C LYS A 28 0.93 11.84 -6.33
N TYR A 29 1.05 10.60 -6.79
CA TYR A 29 1.11 9.43 -5.92
C TYR A 29 2.35 9.46 -5.03
N LEU A 30 3.53 9.70 -5.61
CA LEU A 30 4.78 9.81 -4.86
C LEU A 30 4.75 10.98 -3.87
N GLU A 31 4.18 12.13 -4.25
CA GLU A 31 3.98 13.28 -3.36
C GLU A 31 3.02 12.98 -2.19
N ALA A 32 2.10 12.04 -2.37
CA ALA A 32 1.17 11.63 -1.32
C ALA A 32 1.79 10.63 -0.33
N LEU A 33 2.84 9.89 -0.71
CA LEU A 33 3.46 8.88 0.16
C LEU A 33 3.96 9.46 1.51
N PRO A 34 4.66 10.62 1.56
CA PRO A 34 5.04 11.23 2.85
C PRO A 34 3.83 11.62 3.70
N LYS A 35 2.79 12.21 3.08
CA LYS A 35 1.56 12.61 3.78
C LYS A 35 0.79 11.42 4.34
N LEU A 36 0.83 10.29 3.65
CA LEU A 36 0.29 9.03 4.14
C LEU A 36 1.13 8.46 5.29
N ALA A 37 2.46 8.58 5.22
CA ALA A 37 3.39 8.16 6.26
C ALA A 37 3.36 9.04 7.52
N GLU A 38 2.91 10.30 7.40
CA GLU A 38 2.69 11.23 8.51
C GLU A 38 1.41 10.90 9.32
N GLY A 39 0.50 10.08 8.79
CA GLY A 39 -0.69 9.62 9.48
C GLY A 39 -0.40 8.55 10.52
N LYS A 40 -0.92 8.70 11.76
CA LYS A 40 -0.81 7.72 12.87
C LYS A 40 -1.46 6.34 12.62
N GLY A 41 -1.89 6.02 11.41
CA GLY A 41 -2.67 4.82 11.12
C GLY A 41 -2.21 4.14 9.84
N SER A 42 -1.50 3.03 9.99
CA SER A 42 -1.34 2.03 8.94
C SER A 42 -2.73 1.52 8.55
N THR A 43 -3.40 2.18 7.61
CA THR A 43 -4.69 1.73 7.09
C THR A 43 -4.42 0.49 6.25
N LEU A 44 -4.49 -0.66 6.90
CA LEU A 44 -4.21 -1.96 6.31
C LEU A 44 -5.45 -2.40 5.51
N PHE A 45 -5.39 -2.22 4.19
CA PHE A 45 -6.33 -2.87 3.28
C PHE A 45 -6.03 -4.38 3.28
N LEU A 46 -6.88 -5.16 3.95
CA LEU A 46 -6.82 -6.62 3.91
C LEU A 46 -7.73 -7.12 2.77
N PRO A 47 -7.15 -7.73 1.71
CA PRO A 47 -7.96 -8.47 0.75
C PRO A 47 -8.66 -9.63 1.45
N SER A 48 -9.87 -9.99 1.01
CA SER A 48 -10.64 -11.10 1.60
C SER A 48 -9.87 -12.43 1.61
N GLU A 49 -8.99 -12.59 0.61
CA GLU A 49 -8.09 -13.70 0.38
C GLU A 49 -7.00 -13.80 1.47
N ALA A 50 -6.59 -12.66 2.03
CA ALA A 50 -5.60 -12.63 3.10
C ALA A 50 -6.16 -13.13 4.45
N VAL A 51 -7.49 -13.12 4.64
CA VAL A 51 -8.13 -13.63 5.86
C VAL A 51 -7.82 -15.12 6.06
N GLY A 52 -7.87 -15.92 4.99
CA GLY A 52 -7.57 -17.35 5.06
C GLY A 52 -6.13 -17.65 5.48
N MET A 53 -5.16 -16.89 4.95
CA MET A 53 -3.75 -17.02 5.34
C MET A 53 -3.51 -16.61 6.80
N LEU A 54 -4.15 -15.53 7.26
CA LEU A 54 -4.06 -15.09 8.65
C LEU A 54 -4.67 -16.11 9.62
N SER A 55 -5.77 -16.77 9.25
CA SER A 55 -6.34 -17.89 10.02
C SER A 55 -5.41 -19.09 10.10
N ALA A 56 -4.71 -19.44 9.01
CA ALA A 56 -3.73 -20.53 9.02
C ALA A 56 -2.55 -20.23 9.95
N VAL A 57 -2.03 -19.00 9.93
CA VAL A 57 -0.98 -18.54 10.86
C VAL A 57 -1.46 -18.60 12.31
N GLY A 58 -2.71 -18.20 12.57
CA GLY A 58 -3.35 -18.33 13.89
C GLY A 58 -3.49 -19.78 14.36
N GLY A 59 -3.86 -20.71 13.46
CA GLY A 59 -3.94 -22.14 13.74
C GLY A 59 -2.57 -22.74 14.06
N LEU A 60 -1.54 -22.41 13.28
CA LEU A 60 -0.16 -22.82 13.55
C LEU A 60 0.34 -22.29 14.90
N ARG A 61 0.03 -21.03 15.25
CA ARG A 61 0.32 -20.49 16.59
C ARG A 61 -0.33 -21.32 17.68
N GLN A 62 -1.60 -21.70 17.55
CA GLN A 62 -2.28 -22.52 18.55
C GLN A 62 -1.65 -23.91 18.70
N MET A 63 -1.25 -24.54 17.58
CA MET A 63 -0.54 -25.83 17.60
C MET A 63 0.82 -25.71 18.29
N LEU A 64 1.57 -24.64 17.99
CA LEU A 64 2.88 -24.36 18.59
C LEU A 64 2.79 -23.91 20.06
N GLN A 65 1.66 -23.34 20.49
CA GLN A 65 1.37 -23.00 21.88
C GLN A 65 0.86 -24.19 22.69
N LYS A 66 0.50 -25.31 22.02
CA LYS A 66 0.18 -26.57 22.67
C LYS A 66 1.41 -27.52 22.71
N PRO A 67 2.41 -27.24 23.58
CA PRO A 67 3.22 -28.29 24.14
C PRO A 67 3.38 -28.09 25.66
N SER A 68 2.38 -28.45 26.47
CA SER A 68 2.56 -28.65 27.93
C SER A 68 1.36 -29.20 28.73
N SER A 69 0.27 -29.69 28.12
CA SER A 69 -0.84 -30.29 28.88
C SER A 69 -1.13 -31.75 28.56
N SER A 70 -0.07 -32.53 28.29
CA SER A 70 -0.10 -33.99 28.42
C SER A 70 0.39 -34.39 29.81
N THR A 71 -0.37 -33.97 30.83
CA THR A 71 -0.47 -34.71 32.09
C THR A 71 -1.82 -35.39 32.02
N GLU A 72 -1.84 -36.72 31.99
CA GLU A 72 -2.47 -37.53 33.04
C GLU A 72 -2.71 -38.97 32.59
N LYS A 73 -2.17 -39.89 33.42
CA LYS A 73 -2.49 -41.32 33.62
C LYS A 73 -2.17 -42.34 32.52
#